data_AF-A0A847NJ79-F1
#
_entry.id   AF-A0A847NJ79-F1
#
_cell.length_a   1.000
_cell.length_b   1.000
_cell.length_c   1.000
_cell.angle_alpha   90.00
_cell.angle_beta   90.00
_cell.angle_gamma   90.00
#
_symmetry.space_group_name_H-M   'P 1'
#
loop_
_entity.id
_entity.type
_entity.pdbx_description
1 polymer ?
#
loop_
_entity_poly.entity_id
_entity_poly.type
_entity_poly.pdbx_seq_one_letter_code
_entity_poly.pdbx_strand_id
1 'polypeptide(L)' 'MNKKDKVAFIFPGQGSQFVGMGSDFYESFKASKEVFDEANEVLSMDLTGICF' A
#
# COMPACT_ATOMS: atom_id res chain seq x y z
N MET A 1 -11.68 4.43 -34.84
CA MET A 1 -11.28 3.76 -33.58
C MET A 1 -10.39 4.73 -32.82
N ASN A 2 -10.89 5.34 -31.75
CA ASN A 2 -10.19 6.43 -31.04
C ASN A 2 -8.99 5.89 -30.25
N LYS A 3 -7.88 6.63 -30.33
CA LYS A 3 -6.60 6.38 -29.67
C LYS A 3 -6.82 6.17 -28.17
N LYS A 4 -6.40 5.05 -27.59
CA LYS A 4 -6.43 4.82 -26.13
C LYS A 4 -5.75 5.99 -25.43
N ASP A 5 -6.44 6.61 -24.49
CA ASP A 5 -5.87 7.65 -23.64
C ASP A 5 -4.62 7.11 -22.94
N LYS A 6 -3.59 7.95 -22.87
CA LYS A 6 -2.35 7.59 -22.17
C LYS A 6 -2.58 7.77 -20.67
N VAL A 7 -2.48 6.68 -19.91
CA VAL A 7 -2.56 6.69 -18.44
C VAL A 7 -1.16 6.80 -17.87
N ALA A 8 -0.99 7.63 -16.85
CA ALA A 8 0.22 7.71 -16.03
C ALA A 8 -0.15 7.48 -14.57
N PHE A 9 0.68 6.72 -13.85
CA PHE A 9 0.55 6.53 -12.41
C PHE A 9 1.51 7.46 -11.68
N ILE A 10 0.99 8.22 -10.71
CA ILE A 10 1.76 9.11 -9.85
C ILE A 10 1.51 8.66 -8.42
N PHE A 11 2.58 8.49 -7.66
CA PHE A 11 2.53 8.09 -6.27
C PHE A 11 2.78 9.31 -5.37
N PRO A 12 1.90 9.61 -4.41
CA PRO A 12 2.06 10.76 -3.51
C PRO A 12 3.27 10.57 -2.59
N GLY A 13 3.88 11.68 -2.18
CA GLY A 13 5.00 11.69 -1.24
C GLY A 13 4.58 11.78 0.23
N GLN A 14 5.57 12.04 1.10
CA GLN A 14 5.39 12.23 2.54
C GLN A 14 4.42 13.39 2.87
N GLY A 15 3.69 13.25 3.97
CA GLY A 15 2.69 14.21 4.45
C GLY A 15 1.25 13.85 4.08
N SER A 16 1.05 12.82 3.25
CA SER A 16 -0.27 12.31 2.86
C SER A 16 -0.76 11.14 3.73
N GLN A 17 0.10 10.61 4.61
CA GLN A 17 -0.22 9.45 5.45
C GLN A 17 -1.19 9.78 6.60
N PHE A 18 -1.99 8.79 7.00
CA PHE A 18 -2.90 8.87 8.15
C PHE A 18 -3.00 7.50 8.85
N VAL A 19 -3.41 7.51 10.12
CA VAL A 19 -3.63 6.27 10.91
C VAL A 19 -4.74 5.45 10.27
N GLY A 20 -4.50 4.16 10.06
CA GLY A 20 -5.42 3.27 9.33
C GLY A 20 -5.12 3.17 7.84
N MET A 21 -4.16 3.92 7.29
CA MET A 21 -3.86 3.90 5.87
C MET A 21 -3.35 2.52 5.44
N GLY A 22 -4.10 1.87 4.54
CA GLY A 22 -3.73 0.57 3.95
C GLY A 22 -4.41 -0.64 4.58
N SER A 23 -5.12 -0.49 5.71
CA SER A 23 -5.80 -1.62 6.39
C SER A 23 -6.85 -2.30 5.51
N ASP A 24 -7.70 -1.52 4.84
CA ASP A 24 -8.73 -2.06 3.95
C ASP A 24 -8.11 -2.90 2.82
N PHE A 25 -6.96 -2.48 2.29
CA PHE A 25 -6.24 -3.22 1.25
C PHE A 25 -5.61 -4.49 1.82
N TYR A 26 -4.98 -4.40 2.99
CA TYR A 26 -4.39 -5.53 3.70
C TYR A 26 -5.42 -6.64 3.96
N GLU A 27 -6.62 -6.28 4.40
CA GLU A 27 -7.70 -7.23 4.70
C GLU A 27 -8.41 -7.76 3.43
N SER A 28 -8.55 -6.93 2.40
CA SER A 28 -9.37 -7.27 1.23
C SER A 28 -8.60 -7.98 0.11
N PHE A 29 -7.28 -7.79 0.01
CA PHE A 29 -6.49 -8.29 -1.11
C PHE A 29 -5.27 -9.08 -0.63
N LYS A 30 -5.23 -10.36 -1.00
CA LYS A 30 -4.11 -11.27 -0.70
C LYS A 30 -2.74 -10.69 -1.10
N ALA A 31 -2.65 -10.05 -2.27
CA ALA A 31 -1.41 -9.45 -2.75
C ALA A 31 -0.93 -8.29 -1.85
N SER A 32 -1.85 -7.50 -1.29
CA SER A 32 -1.50 -6.44 -0.34
C SER A 32 -1.03 -7.03 0.98
N LYS A 33 -1.73 -8.06 1.48
CA LYS A 33 -1.34 -8.79 2.70
C LYS A 33 0.09 -9.32 2.62
N GLU A 34 0.41 -10.02 1.54
CA GLU A 34 1.74 -10.61 1.31
C GLU A 34 2.86 -9.55 1.35
N VAL A 35 2.63 -8.38 0.76
CA VAL A 35 3.64 -7.29 0.74
C VAL A 35 3.86 -6.69 2.13
N PHE A 36 2.80 -6.47 2.91
CA PHE A 36 2.94 -5.96 4.27
C PHE A 36 3.58 -7.00 5.20
N ASP A 37 3.21 -8.27 5.08
CA ASP A 37 3.78 -9.36 5.88
C ASP A 37 5.29 -9.52 5.58
N GLU A 38 5.70 -9.47 4.31
CA GLU A 38 7.12 -9.46 3.92
C GLU A 38 7.85 -8.25 4.51
N ALA A 39 7.25 -7.07 4.48
CA ALA A 39 7.86 -5.86 5.04
C ALA A 39 8.06 -5.98 6.56
N ASN A 40 7.08 -6.53 7.29
CA ASN A 40 7.21 -6.80 8.73
C ASN A 40 8.40 -7.74 9.02
N GLU A 41 8.51 -8.84 8.27
CA GLU A 41 9.59 -9.82 8.42
C GLU A 41 10.97 -9.21 8.13
N VAL A 42 11.12 -8.55 6.98
CA VAL A 42 12.39 -7.97 6.53
C VAL A 42 12.87 -6.86 7.47
N LEU A 43 11.95 -6.05 7.99
CA LEU A 43 12.29 -4.98 8.94
C LEU A 43 12.43 -5.50 10.38
N SER A 44 11.99 -6.74 10.66
CA SER A 44 11.88 -7.29 12.02
C SER A 44 11.13 -6.33 12.95
N MET A 45 10.06 -5.74 12.44
CA MET A 45 9.27 -4.69 13.08
C MET A 45 7.79 -4.89 12.74
N ASP A 46 6.90 -4.59 13.69
CA ASP A 46 5.47 -4.53 13.43
C ASP A 46 5.12 -3.23 12.70
N LEU A 47 5.45 -3.15 11.39
CA LEU A 47 5.14 -2.00 10.56
C LEU A 47 3.62 -1.83 10.41
N THR A 48 2.89 -2.94 10.31
CA THR A 48 1.43 -2.93 10.24
C THR A 48 0.81 -2.21 11.45
N GLY A 49 1.21 -2.54 12.68
CA GLY A 49 0.69 -1.89 13.89
C GLY A 49 1.10 -0.42 14.06
N ILE A 50 2.11 0.05 13.31
CA ILE A 50 2.45 1.49 13.22
C ILE A 50 1.53 2.20 12.21
N CYS A 51 1.19 1.53 11.11
CA CYS A 51 0.37 2.09 10.05
C CYS A 51 -1.13 2.07 10.39
N PHE A 52 -1.63 0.97 10.96
CA PHE A 52 -3.05 0.73 11.20
C PHE A 52 -3.35 -0.22 12.36
#